data_AF-A0A3B5KXG2-F1
#
_entry.id   AF-A0A3B5KXG2-F1
#
_cell.length_a   1.000
_cell.length_b   1.000
_cell.length_c   1.000
_cell.angle_alpha   90.00
_cell.angle_beta   90.00
_cell.angle_gamma   90.00
#
_symmetry.space_group_name_H-M   'P 1'
#
loop_
_entity.id
_entity.type
_entity.pdbx_description
1 polymer ?
#
loop_
_entity_poly.entity_id
_entity_poly.type
_entity_poly.pdbx_seq_one_letter_code
_entity_poly.pdbx_strand_id
1 'polypeptide(L)'
;MVGFKELLRRLQIQEQMTKQHQTRVDIISNDISELQKNQATTVAKIAQYKRKLMDLSHRVLQVLIKQEIQRKSGYAIQVDEEHLRVQLDTIQSELNAPTQFKASVSCPIRKTFLGCVLYSCVWIYLFASLL
;
A
#
# COMPACT_ATOMS: atom_id res chain seq x y z
N MET A 1 -43.27 46.30 -3.64
CA MET A 1 -44.40 46.06 -4.57
C MET A 1 -43.98 45.01 -5.57
N VAL A 2 -44.72 43.90 -5.63
CA VAL A 2 -44.41 42.71 -6.44
C VAL A 2 -45.09 42.85 -7.80
N GLY A 3 -44.31 42.94 -8.86
CA GLY A 3 -44.80 42.96 -10.24
C GLY A 3 -43.85 42.19 -11.16
N PHE A 4 -44.34 41.75 -12.33
CA PHE A 4 -43.60 40.87 -13.24
C PHE A 4 -42.22 41.41 -13.67
N LYS A 5 -42.04 42.74 -13.75
CA LYS A 5 -40.73 43.36 -14.02
C LYS A 5 -39.69 43.09 -12.93
N GLU A 6 -40.09 43.11 -11.66
CA GLU A 6 -39.20 42.82 -10.54
C GLU A 6 -38.87 41.33 -10.48
N LEU A 7 -39.84 40.47 -10.83
CA LEU A 7 -39.62 39.02 -10.96
C LEU A 7 -38.59 38.71 -12.07
N LEU A 8 -38.72 39.37 -13.23
CA LEU A 8 -37.77 39.24 -14.35
C LEU A 8 -36.36 39.68 -13.93
N ARG A 9 -36.24 40.79 -13.20
CA ARG A 9 -34.95 41.28 -12.68
C ARG A 9 -34.29 40.28 -11.74
N ARG A 10 -35.05 39.66 -10.83
CA ARG A 10 -34.55 38.60 -9.94
C ARG A 10 -34.08 37.37 -10.71
N LEU A 11 -34.83 36.99 -11.74
CA LEU A 11 -34.50 35.83 -12.58
C LEU A 11 -33.18 36.04 -13.34
N GLN A 12 -32.95 37.25 -13.87
CA GLN A 12 -31.68 37.62 -14.50
C GLN A 12 -30.50 37.59 -13.52
N ILE A 13 -30.69 38.10 -12.30
CA ILE A 13 -29.67 38.06 -11.24
C ILE A 13 -29.38 36.61 -10.84
N GLN A 14 -30.41 35.78 -10.67
CA GLN A 14 -30.26 34.36 -10.35
C GLN A 14 -29.51 33.62 -11.45
N GLU A 15 -29.80 33.91 -12.73
CA GLU A 15 -29.09 33.30 -13.86
C GLU A 15 -27.60 33.68 -13.85
N GLN A 16 -27.29 34.97 -13.60
CA GLN A 16 -25.91 35.44 -13.50
C GLN A 16 -25.15 34.79 -12.34
N MET A 17 -25.78 34.70 -11.16
CA MET A 17 -25.21 34.05 -9.99
C MET A 17 -25.01 32.55 -10.23
N THR A 18 -25.95 31.89 -10.89
CA THR A 18 -25.84 30.46 -11.23
C THR A 18 -24.66 30.19 -12.16
N LYS A 19 -24.44 31.05 -13.17
CA LYS A 19 -23.27 30.96 -14.06
C LYS A 19 -21.96 31.10 -13.30
N GLN A 20 -21.86 32.07 -12.38
CA GLN A 20 -20.67 32.26 -11.56
C GLN A 20 -20.42 31.08 -10.62
N HIS A 21 -21.47 30.56 -9.99
CA HIS A 21 -21.36 29.37 -9.14
C HIS A 21 -20.93 28.14 -9.93
N GLN A 22 -21.46 27.96 -11.15
CA GLN A 22 -21.02 26.87 -12.04
C GLN A 22 -19.53 26.98 -12.36
N THR A 23 -19.05 28.16 -12.77
CA THR A 23 -17.61 28.36 -13.05
C THR A 23 -16.75 28.06 -11.82
N ARG A 24 -17.18 28.43 -10.61
CA ARG A 24 -16.45 28.12 -9.37
C ARG A 24 -16.41 26.63 -9.09
N VAL A 25 -17.53 25.92 -9.29
CA VAL A 25 -17.60 24.47 -9.12
C VAL A 25 -16.68 23.76 -10.13
N ASP A 26 -16.63 24.25 -11.38
CA ASP A 26 -15.76 23.69 -12.41
C ASP A 26 -14.28 23.85 -12.05
N ILE A 27 -13.88 25.01 -11.50
CA ILE A 27 -12.52 25.25 -11.00
C ILE A 27 -12.19 24.27 -9.87
N ILE A 28 -13.07 24.14 -8.88
CA ILE A 28 -12.87 23.21 -7.75
C ILE A 28 -12.76 21.77 -8.25
N SER A 29 -13.57 21.37 -9.23
CA SER A 29 -13.52 20.04 -9.83
C SER A 29 -12.18 19.75 -10.51
N ASN A 30 -11.64 20.75 -11.21
CA ASN A 30 -10.31 20.67 -11.82
C ASN A 30 -9.21 20.53 -10.77
N ASP A 31 -9.25 21.34 -9.71
CA ASP A 31 -8.29 21.28 -8.61
C ASP A 31 -8.32 19.92 -7.90
N ILE A 32 -9.52 19.36 -7.65
CA ILE A 32 -9.69 18.02 -7.09
C ILE A 32 -9.07 16.96 -8.00
N SER A 33 -9.29 17.07 -9.31
CA SER A 33 -8.74 16.13 -10.30
C SER A 33 -7.21 16.19 -10.34
N GLU A 34 -6.63 17.38 -10.23
CA GLU A 34 -5.18 17.55 -10.15
C GLU A 34 -4.61 17.00 -8.84
N LEU A 35 -5.27 17.28 -7.71
CA LEU A 35 -4.88 16.75 -6.40
C LEU A 35 -4.93 15.21 -6.38
N GLN A 36 -5.92 14.58 -6.99
CA GLN A 36 -5.99 13.13 -7.11
C GLN A 36 -4.83 12.55 -7.91
N LYS A 37 -4.44 13.17 -9.02
CA LYS A 37 -3.25 12.78 -9.80
C LYS A 37 -1.97 12.92 -8.98
N ASN A 38 -1.82 14.03 -8.27
CA ASN A 38 -0.68 14.29 -7.40
C ASN A 38 -0.62 13.31 -6.22
N GLN A 39 -1.75 12.92 -5.67
CA GLN A 39 -1.83 11.90 -4.64
C GLN A 39 -1.37 10.55 -5.15
N ALA A 40 -1.84 10.10 -6.32
CA ALA A 40 -1.42 8.84 -6.93
C ALA A 40 0.10 8.78 -7.15
N THR A 41 0.69 9.85 -7.67
CA THR A 41 2.15 9.92 -7.88
C THR A 41 2.92 9.96 -6.56
N THR A 42 2.40 10.66 -5.54
CA THR A 42 3.03 10.75 -4.22
C THR A 42 3.01 9.40 -3.50
N VAL A 43 1.90 8.66 -3.57
CA VAL A 43 1.80 7.31 -3.00
C VAL A 43 2.81 6.35 -3.66
N ALA A 44 2.96 6.42 -4.98
CA ALA A 44 3.96 5.63 -5.70
C ALA A 44 5.39 5.97 -5.23
N LYS A 45 5.71 7.27 -5.06
CA LYS A 45 7.00 7.73 -4.52
C LYS A 45 7.23 7.24 -3.08
N ILE A 46 6.22 7.30 -2.21
CA ILE A 46 6.31 6.79 -0.84
C ILE A 46 6.64 5.29 -0.84
N ALA A 47 5.98 4.50 -1.68
CA ALA A 47 6.27 3.07 -1.79
C ALA A 47 7.71 2.81 -2.26
N GLN A 48 8.23 3.60 -3.20
CA GLN A 48 9.62 3.51 -3.63
C GLN A 48 10.60 3.87 -2.50
N TYR A 49 10.34 4.95 -1.75
CA TYR A 49 11.20 5.35 -0.64
C TYR A 49 11.20 4.33 0.50
N LYS A 50 10.06 3.71 0.81
CA LYS A 50 10.00 2.61 1.79
C LYS A 50 10.87 1.42 1.38
N ARG A 51 10.88 1.03 0.10
CA ARG A 51 11.75 -0.03 -0.40
C ARG A 51 13.24 0.34 -0.29
N LYS A 52 13.60 1.55 -0.70
CA LYS A 52 14.98 2.05 -0.58
C LYS A 52 15.45 2.13 0.88
N LEU A 53 14.56 2.53 1.79
CA LEU A 53 14.88 2.59 3.22
C LEU A 53 15.20 1.21 3.79
N MET A 54 14.43 0.18 3.43
CA MET A 54 14.70 -1.20 3.86
C MET A 54 16.04 -1.72 3.31
N ASP A 55 16.33 -1.46 2.02
CA ASP A 55 17.61 -1.84 1.41
C ASP A 55 18.81 -1.16 2.11
N LEU A 56 18.73 0.16 2.29
CA LEU A 56 19.78 0.92 2.96
C LEU A 56 19.96 0.50 4.42
N SER A 57 18.86 0.28 5.15
CA SER A 57 18.90 -0.21 6.53
C SER A 57 19.60 -1.57 6.62
N HIS A 58 19.29 -2.49 5.70
CA HIS A 58 19.97 -3.79 5.64
C HIS A 58 21.46 -3.65 5.32
N ARG A 59 21.83 -2.80 4.36
CA ARG A 59 23.24 -2.54 4.01
C ARG A 59 24.02 -1.93 5.16
N VAL A 60 23.44 -0.97 5.89
CA VAL A 60 24.06 -0.37 7.08
C VAL A 60 24.27 -1.43 8.15
N LEU A 61 23.27 -2.28 8.40
CA LEU A 61 23.40 -3.39 9.36
C LEU A 61 24.54 -4.34 8.97
N GLN A 62 24.67 -4.71 7.68
CA GLN A 62 25.78 -5.55 7.21
C GLN A 62 27.15 -4.90 7.45
N VAL A 63 27.28 -3.59 7.22
CA VAL A 63 28.53 -2.86 7.45
C VAL A 63 28.86 -2.83 8.94
N LEU A 64 27.87 -2.56 9.80
CA LEU A 64 28.05 -2.56 11.26
C LEU A 64 28.51 -3.94 11.76
N ILE A 65 27.88 -5.03 11.30
CA ILE A 65 28.30 -6.40 11.66
C ILE A 65 29.76 -6.64 11.26
N LYS A 66 30.14 -6.29 10.04
CA LYS A 66 31.52 -6.47 9.55
C LYS A 66 32.53 -5.66 10.36
N GLN A 67 32.19 -4.41 10.69
CA GLN A 67 33.03 -3.55 11.52
C GLN A 67 33.19 -4.10 12.93
N GLU A 68 32.11 -4.59 13.53
CA GLU A 68 32.15 -5.12 14.90
C GLU A 68 33.00 -6.39 14.97
N ILE A 69 32.88 -7.29 13.98
CA ILE A 69 33.73 -8.49 13.87
C ILE A 69 35.20 -8.10 13.67
N GLN A 70 35.51 -7.17 12.76
CA GLN A 70 36.88 -6.73 12.50
C GLN A 70 37.53 -6.07 13.72
N ARG A 71 36.77 -5.29 14.49
CA ARG A 71 37.27 -4.65 15.71
C ARG A 71 37.45 -5.63 16.87
N LYS A 72 36.54 -6.60 16.99
CA LYS A 72 36.55 -7.58 18.10
C LYS A 72 37.33 -8.86 17.80
N SER A 73 37.88 -9.01 16.59
CA SER A 73 38.72 -10.18 16.26
C SER A 73 39.95 -10.23 17.17
N GLY A 74 40.02 -11.24 18.04
CA GLY A 74 41.12 -11.43 18.99
C GLY A 74 40.78 -11.11 20.45
N TYR A 75 39.57 -10.62 20.75
CA TYR A 75 39.07 -10.51 22.12
C TYR A 75 38.31 -11.77 22.54
N ALA A 76 38.26 -12.06 23.84
CA ALA A 76 37.42 -13.13 24.38
C ALA A 76 35.93 -12.77 24.24
N ILE A 77 35.08 -13.79 24.02
CA ILE A 77 33.63 -13.61 23.87
C ILE A 77 33.07 -12.94 25.12
N GLN A 78 32.41 -11.80 24.93
CA GLN A 78 31.79 -11.03 26.00
C GLN A 78 30.40 -11.60 26.35
N VAL A 79 29.96 -11.43 27.60
CA VAL A 79 28.65 -11.89 28.09
C VAL A 79 27.49 -11.29 27.29
N ASP A 80 27.63 -10.05 26.84
CA ASP A 80 26.61 -9.37 26.02
C ASP A 80 26.48 -10.01 24.62
N GLU A 81 27.56 -10.56 24.05
CA GLU A 81 27.51 -11.26 22.77
C GLU A 81 26.75 -12.59 22.89
N GLU A 82 26.98 -13.32 23.99
CA GLU A 82 26.26 -14.56 24.27
C GLU A 82 24.77 -14.31 24.50
N HIS A 83 24.41 -13.22 25.19
CA HIS A 83 23.01 -12.84 25.36
C HIS A 83 22.32 -12.53 24.02
N LEU A 84 23.00 -11.83 23.11
CA LEU A 84 22.49 -11.54 21.77
C LEU A 84 22.34 -12.81 20.92
N ARG A 85 23.23 -13.79 21.06
CA ARG A 85 23.10 -15.11 20.40
C ARG A 85 21.85 -15.85 20.86
N VAL A 86 21.63 -15.93 22.17
CA VAL A 86 20.46 -16.62 22.73
C VAL A 86 19.14 -15.96 22.27
N GLN A 87 19.10 -14.63 22.19
CA GLN A 87 17.94 -13.92 21.63
C GLN A 87 17.72 -14.24 20.15
N LEU A 88 18.78 -14.25 19.35
CA LEU A 88 18.70 -14.59 17.92
C LEU A 88 18.26 -16.04 17.70
N ASP A 89 18.79 -16.98 18.47
CA ASP A 89 18.43 -18.40 18.39
C ASP A 89 16.96 -18.63 18.79
N THR A 90 16.47 -17.89 19.79
CA THR A 90 15.06 -17.92 20.18
C THR A 90 14.18 -17.47 19.02
N ILE A 91 14.46 -16.31 18.44
CA ILE A 91 13.72 -15.77 17.29
C ILE A 91 13.80 -16.71 16.08
N GLN A 92 14.98 -17.27 15.80
CA GLN A 92 15.18 -18.20 14.70
C GLN A 92 14.42 -19.51 14.92
N SER A 93 14.35 -20.01 16.16
CA SER A 93 13.59 -21.22 16.51
C SER A 93 12.08 -20.99 16.38
N GLU A 94 11.58 -19.81 16.77
CA GLU A 94 10.18 -19.43 16.62
C GLU A 94 9.77 -19.33 15.14
N LEU A 95 10.63 -18.74 14.30
CA LEU A 95 10.39 -18.63 12.85
C LEU A 95 10.47 -19.99 12.14
N ASN A 96 11.36 -20.89 12.57
CA ASN A 96 11.54 -22.22 11.98
C ASN A 96 10.57 -23.28 12.53
N ALA A 97 9.79 -22.97 13.57
CA ALA A 97 8.75 -23.85 14.08
C ALA A 97 7.75 -24.16 12.95
N PRO A 98 7.67 -25.43 12.47
CA PRO A 98 6.94 -25.79 11.26
C PRO A 98 5.42 -25.61 11.37
N THR A 99 4.90 -25.31 12.56
CA THR A 99 3.47 -25.22 12.86
C THR A 99 2.85 -23.87 12.50
N GLN A 100 3.62 -22.77 12.41
CA GLN A 100 3.02 -21.43 12.23
C GLN A 100 3.19 -20.83 10.83
N PHE A 101 4.37 -20.94 10.18
CA PHE A 101 4.58 -20.29 8.88
C PHE A 101 4.36 -21.20 7.67
N LYS A 102 4.79 -22.47 7.75
CA LYS A 102 4.66 -23.40 6.60
C LYS A 102 3.19 -23.76 6.33
N ALA A 103 2.39 -23.92 7.38
CA ALA A 103 0.94 -24.16 7.26
C ALA A 103 0.17 -22.89 6.86
N SER A 104 0.49 -21.73 7.42
CA SER A 104 -0.24 -20.48 7.16
C SER A 104 0.02 -19.87 5.79
N VAL A 105 1.19 -20.09 5.19
CA VAL A 105 1.50 -19.62 3.83
C VAL A 105 1.07 -20.64 2.77
N SER A 106 1.20 -21.95 3.02
CA SER A 106 0.82 -22.97 2.03
C SER A 106 -0.69 -23.19 1.90
N CYS A 107 -1.46 -23.07 2.99
CA CYS A 107 -2.90 -23.29 2.99
C CYS A 107 -3.69 -22.27 2.14
N PRO A 108 -3.42 -20.95 2.14
CA PRO A 108 -4.10 -20.01 1.26
C PRO A 108 -3.67 -20.15 -0.20
N ILE A 109 -2.40 -20.44 -0.51
CA ILE A 109 -1.90 -20.60 -1.89
C ILE A 109 -2.54 -21.83 -2.56
N ARG A 110 -2.71 -22.93 -1.82
CA ARG A 110 -3.34 -24.15 -2.35
C ARG A 110 -4.86 -23.97 -2.54
N LYS A 111 -5.52 -23.18 -1.68
CA LYS A 111 -6.95 -22.83 -1.81
C LYS A 111 -7.25 -21.90 -2.97
N THR A 112 -6.40 -20.90 -3.25
CA THR A 112 -6.56 -20.02 -4.42
C THR A 112 -6.29 -20.74 -5.74
N PHE A 113 -5.32 -21.66 -5.77
CA PHE A 113 -5.07 -22.46 -6.98
C PHE A 113 -6.24 -23.38 -7.34
N LEU A 114 -6.83 -24.08 -6.36
CA LEU A 114 -8.04 -24.90 -6.60
C LEU A 114 -9.24 -24.04 -7.01
N GLY A 115 -9.43 -22.87 -6.38
CA GLY A 115 -10.51 -21.94 -6.72
C GLY A 115 -10.46 -21.46 -8.17
N CYS A 116 -9.28 -21.08 -8.68
CA CYS A 116 -9.10 -20.66 -10.08
C CYS A 116 -9.35 -21.79 -11.09
N VAL A 117 -8.96 -23.03 -10.78
CA VAL A 117 -9.19 -24.19 -11.64
C VAL A 117 -10.67 -24.56 -11.69
N LEU A 118 -11.37 -24.54 -10.56
CA LEU A 118 -12.81 -24.78 -10.49
C LEU A 118 -13.61 -23.70 -11.22
N TYR A 119 -13.25 -22.42 -11.06
CA TYR A 119 -13.93 -21.33 -11.77
C TYR A 119 -13.76 -21.44 -13.29
N SER A 120 -12.56 -21.75 -13.76
CA SER A 120 -12.31 -21.97 -15.20
C SER A 120 -13.10 -23.17 -15.73
N CYS A 121 -13.20 -24.24 -14.95
CA CYS A 121 -13.96 -25.44 -15.34
C CYS A 121 -15.46 -25.15 -15.42
N VAL A 122 -16.05 -24.48 -14.41
CA VAL A 122 -17.46 -24.10 -14.41
C VAL A 122 -17.79 -23.14 -15.55
N TRP A 123 -16.90 -22.19 -15.88
CA TRP A 123 -17.11 -21.28 -17.00
C TRP A 123 -17.07 -22.02 -18.34
N ILE A 124 -16.18 -22.99 -18.53
CA ILE A 124 -16.13 -23.82 -19.74
C ILE A 124 -17.43 -24.64 -19.90
N TYR A 125 -17.92 -25.26 -18.82
CA TYR A 125 -19.18 -26.01 -18.86
C TYR A 125 -20.41 -25.10 -19.10
N LEU A 126 -20.43 -23.89 -18.54
CA LEU A 126 -21.51 -22.93 -18.75
C LEU A 126 -21.51 -22.38 -20.20
N PHE A 127 -20.32 -22.18 -20.78
CA PHE A 127 -20.17 -21.72 -22.17
C PHE A 127 -20.52 -22.82 -23.19
N ALA A 128 -20.23 -24.09 -22.86
CA ALA A 128 -20.58 -25.24 -23.70
C ALA A 128 -22.08 -25.60 -23.68
N SER A 129 -22.81 -25.29 -22.60
CA SER A 129 -24.27 -25.51 -22.52
C SER A 129 -25.11 -24.39 -23.12
N LEU A 130 -24.51 -23.25 -23.48
CA LEU A 130 -25.21 -22.09 -24.06
C LEU A 130 -25.01 -21.96 -25.59
N LEU A 131 -24.30 -22.91 -26.21
CA LEU A 131 -24.05 -23.02 -27.64
C LEU A 131 -24.76 -24.26 -28.21
#